data_AF-A0A498NQA5-F1
#
_entry.id   AF-A0A498NQA5-F1
#
_cell.length_a   1.000
_cell.length_b   1.000
_cell.length_c   1.000
_cell.angle_alpha   90.00
_cell.angle_beta   90.00
_cell.angle_gamma   90.00
#
_symmetry.space_group_name_H-M   'P 1'
#
loop_
_entity.id
_entity.type
_entity.pdbx_description
1 polymer ?
#
loop_
_entity_poly.entity_id
_entity_poly.type
_entity_poly.pdbx_seq_one_letter_code
_entity_poly.pdbx_strand_id
1 'polypeptide(L)'
;MEFEGCNCFRQRLVLSTLSGKRVKIRNIRSKDDNPGMRGTVLFYQPGLLYGGSVEHECHVQRSIGYYLEGLLMLAPFMKAPLRAVLKGVTNDPTDPSVDLLKLTAIPLMKQFGIDGDSLEIKVVKRGMAPAGGGEVLFTCPVRRSMKPIQLTEPGKIKRIRGTAYPSADNKTSYQEF
;
A
#
# COMPACT_ATOMS: atom_id res chain seq x y z
N MET A 1 20.42 -11.87 -4.38
CA MET A 1 20.73 -10.50 -4.81
C MET A 1 21.04 -9.67 -3.59
N GLU A 2 22.03 -8.78 -3.65
CA GLU A 2 22.39 -7.89 -2.53
C GLU A 2 22.06 -6.44 -2.88
N PHE A 3 21.54 -5.69 -1.90
CA PHE A 3 21.21 -4.27 -2.02
C PHE A 3 21.69 -3.52 -0.79
N GLU A 4 21.79 -2.20 -0.91
CA GLU A 4 22.16 -1.32 0.21
C GLU A 4 21.09 -0.24 0.47
N GLY A 5 21.01 0.19 1.73
CA GLY A 5 20.15 1.27 2.19
C GLY A 5 18.66 0.92 2.27
N CYS A 6 17.86 1.89 2.73
CA CYS A 6 16.41 1.77 2.90
C CYS A 6 15.58 2.30 1.72
N ASN A 7 16.23 2.84 0.68
CA ASN A 7 15.52 3.33 -0.51
C ASN A 7 14.85 2.17 -1.25
N CYS A 8 13.61 2.40 -1.68
CA CYS A 8 12.79 1.42 -2.40
C CYS A 8 12.61 0.08 -1.65
N PHE A 9 12.65 0.10 -0.32
CA PHE A 9 12.63 -1.12 0.50
C PHE A 9 11.40 -2.01 0.22
N ARG A 10 10.20 -1.41 0.14
CA ARG A 10 8.96 -2.15 -0.17
C ARG A 10 9.02 -2.79 -1.55
N GLN A 11 9.45 -2.03 -2.56
CA GLN A 11 9.56 -2.50 -3.94
C GLN A 11 10.53 -3.68 -4.05
N ARG A 12 11.67 -3.63 -3.34
CA ARG A 12 12.63 -4.74 -3.29
C ARG A 12 12.02 -6.02 -2.72
N LEU A 13 11.24 -5.91 -1.64
CA LEU A 13 10.55 -7.07 -1.05
C LEU A 13 9.44 -7.60 -1.95
N VAL A 14 8.63 -6.72 -2.56
CA VAL A 14 7.58 -7.10 -3.51
C VAL A 14 8.17 -7.83 -4.71
N LEU A 15 9.21 -7.27 -5.34
CA LEU A 15 9.88 -7.89 -6.49
C LEU A 15 10.59 -9.19 -6.12
N SER A 16 11.19 -9.27 -4.93
CA SER A 16 11.74 -10.52 -4.40
C SER A 16 10.66 -11.59 -4.28
N THR A 17 9.49 -11.22 -3.77
CA THR A 17 8.33 -12.11 -3.62
C THR A 17 7.81 -12.60 -4.97
N LEU A 18 7.60 -11.69 -5.92
CA LEU A 18 7.09 -12.03 -7.25
C LEU A 18 8.08 -12.86 -8.08
N SER A 19 9.39 -12.63 -7.90
CA SER A 19 10.43 -13.38 -8.63
C SER A 19 10.89 -14.65 -7.93
N GLY A 20 10.50 -14.89 -6.68
CA GLY A 20 11.00 -15.99 -5.85
C GLY A 20 12.49 -15.90 -5.49
N LYS A 21 13.16 -14.78 -5.80
CA LYS A 21 14.60 -14.62 -5.58
C LYS A 21 14.89 -14.09 -4.17
N ARG A 22 15.82 -14.72 -3.47
CA ARG A 22 16.31 -14.27 -2.15
C ARG A 22 17.03 -12.93 -2.26
N VAL A 23 16.78 -12.04 -1.29
CA VAL A 23 17.41 -10.72 -1.21
C VAL A 23 18.06 -10.50 0.14
N LYS A 24 19.22 -9.85 0.10
CA LYS A 24 19.93 -9.34 1.28
C LYS A 24 20.02 -7.83 1.15
N ILE A 25 19.58 -7.09 2.16
CA ILE A 25 19.66 -5.62 2.18
C ILE A 25 20.58 -5.23 3.32
N ARG A 26 21.71 -4.59 3.04
CA ARG A 26 22.70 -4.14 4.02
C ARG A 26 22.60 -2.63 4.24
N ASN A 27 23.29 -2.11 5.25
CA ASN A 27 23.43 -0.69 5.55
C ASN A 27 22.07 0.06 5.68
N ILE A 28 21.07 -0.60 6.25
CA ILE A 28 19.76 0.02 6.51
C ILE A 28 19.96 1.08 7.59
N ARG A 29 19.77 2.36 7.23
CA ARG A 29 19.93 3.54 8.11
C ARG A 29 21.28 3.60 8.83
N SER A 30 22.35 3.11 8.19
CA SER A 30 23.68 3.04 8.82
C SER A 30 24.33 4.40 9.11
N LYS A 31 23.74 5.50 8.62
CA LYS A 31 24.23 6.87 8.81
C LYS A 31 23.32 7.72 9.71
N ASP A 32 22.22 7.15 10.22
CA ASP A 32 21.23 7.88 11.01
C ASP A 32 21.58 7.77 12.51
N ASP A 33 21.34 8.83 13.27
CA ASP A 33 21.56 8.87 14.73
C ASP A 33 20.74 7.83 15.50
N ASN A 34 19.64 7.37 14.89
CA ASN A 34 18.81 6.26 15.36
C ASN A 34 18.64 5.24 14.22
N PRO A 35 19.55 4.27 14.07
CA PRO A 35 19.52 3.30 12.94
C PRO A 35 18.28 2.38 12.94
N GLY A 36 17.43 2.45 13.97
CA GLY A 36 16.24 1.59 14.10
C GLY A 36 16.61 0.20 14.59
N MET A 37 15.95 -0.84 14.06
CA MET A 37 16.26 -2.24 14.42
C MET A 37 17.78 -2.47 14.31
N ARG A 38 18.42 -2.98 15.36
CA ARG A 38 19.88 -3.21 15.44
C ARG A 38 20.47 -4.06 14.31
N GLY A 39 19.64 -4.64 13.45
CA GLY A 39 20.03 -5.23 12.17
C GLY A 39 20.12 -4.18 11.07
N THR A 40 21.34 -3.67 10.81
CA THR A 40 21.67 -2.95 9.58
C THR A 40 21.55 -3.84 8.33
N VAL A 41 21.31 -5.14 8.53
CA VAL A 41 21.18 -6.15 7.47
C VAL A 41 19.86 -6.92 7.63
N LEU A 42 19.11 -7.02 6.53
CA LEU A 42 17.94 -7.89 6.39
C LEU A 42 18.25 -9.01 5.39
N PHE A 43 17.93 -10.25 5.77
CA PHE A 43 17.86 -11.38 4.85
C PHE A 43 16.39 -11.73 4.64
N TYR A 44 15.95 -11.75 3.39
CA TYR A 44 14.58 -12.08 3.03
C TYR A 44 14.55 -13.24 2.03
N GLN A 45 13.89 -14.31 2.43
CA GLN A 45 13.62 -15.47 1.60
C GLN A 45 12.11 -15.54 1.36
N PRO A 46 11.64 -15.24 0.14
CA PRO A 46 10.21 -15.23 -0.16
C PRO A 46 9.61 -16.63 -0.08
N GLY A 47 8.38 -16.71 0.41
CA GLY A 47 7.56 -17.92 0.44
C GLY A 47 6.40 -17.86 -0.56
N LEU A 48 5.53 -18.87 -0.51
CA LEU A 48 4.32 -18.91 -1.32
C LEU A 48 3.29 -17.90 -0.80
N LEU A 49 2.67 -17.15 -1.71
CA LEU A 49 1.59 -16.24 -1.40
C LEU A 49 0.26 -16.99 -1.34
N TYR A 50 -0.30 -17.17 -0.14
CA TYR A 50 -1.54 -17.94 0.03
C TYR A 50 -2.81 -17.13 -0.15
N GLY A 51 -2.87 -15.88 0.29
CA GLY A 51 -4.10 -15.08 0.33
C GLY A 51 -5.00 -15.44 1.52
N GLY A 52 -6.32 -15.32 1.36
CA GLY A 52 -7.29 -15.54 2.43
C GLY A 52 -7.69 -14.27 3.18
N SER A 53 -8.29 -14.44 4.37
CA SER A 53 -8.69 -13.32 5.22
C SER A 53 -7.56 -12.93 6.16
N VAL A 54 -7.18 -11.65 6.17
CA VAL A 54 -6.14 -11.12 7.05
C VAL A 54 -6.61 -9.82 7.69
N GLU A 55 -6.27 -9.64 8.96
CA GLU A 55 -6.42 -8.36 9.65
C GLU A 55 -5.03 -7.85 10.03
N HIS A 56 -4.80 -6.55 9.83
CA HIS A 56 -3.51 -5.93 10.16
C HIS A 56 -3.72 -4.54 10.77
N GLU A 57 -3.11 -4.33 11.93
CA GLU A 57 -3.00 -3.02 12.57
C GLU A 57 -1.75 -2.31 12.04
N CYS A 58 -1.97 -1.29 11.21
CA CYS A 58 -0.94 -0.45 10.65
C CYS A 58 -0.36 0.48 11.72
N HIS A 59 0.96 0.61 11.73
CA HIS A 59 1.65 1.51 12.66
C HIS A 59 1.34 2.97 12.34
N VAL A 60 1.08 3.80 13.34
CA VAL A 60 0.66 5.21 13.18
C VAL A 60 1.68 6.13 12.48
N GLN A 61 2.94 5.69 12.34
CA GLN A 61 3.99 6.41 11.60
C GLN A 61 3.84 6.33 10.07
N ARG A 62 2.98 5.45 9.57
CA ARG A 62 2.70 5.27 8.16
C ARG A 62 1.20 5.15 7.95
N SER A 63 0.72 5.66 6.82
CA SER A 63 -0.69 5.49 6.48
C SER A 63 -0.98 4.06 6.03
N ILE A 64 -2.26 3.66 6.07
CA ILE A 64 -2.75 2.40 5.50
C ILE A 64 -2.33 2.26 4.03
N GLY A 65 -2.23 3.37 3.28
CA GLY A 65 -1.80 3.35 1.89
C GLY A 65 -0.39 2.78 1.68
N TYR A 66 0.51 2.97 2.64
CA TYR A 66 1.86 2.39 2.63
C TYR A 66 1.82 0.86 2.52
N TYR A 67 0.92 0.22 3.25
CA TYR A 67 0.73 -1.24 3.28
C TYR A 67 -0.09 -1.70 2.08
N LEU A 68 -1.15 -0.97 1.76
CA LEU A 68 -2.08 -1.28 0.68
C LEU A 68 -1.38 -1.31 -0.68
N GLU A 69 -0.46 -0.40 -0.97
CA GLU A 69 0.32 -0.40 -2.21
C GLU A 69 1.11 -1.70 -2.41
N GLY A 70 1.70 -2.24 -1.33
CA GLY A 70 2.37 -3.54 -1.37
C GLY A 70 1.40 -4.69 -1.66
N LEU A 71 0.23 -4.68 -1.03
CA LEU A 71 -0.80 -5.70 -1.26
C LEU A 71 -1.38 -5.64 -2.67
N LEU A 72 -1.59 -4.45 -3.24
CA LEU A 72 -2.10 -4.27 -4.62
C LEU A 72 -1.21 -4.97 -5.65
N MET A 73 0.11 -4.96 -5.44
CA MET A 73 1.08 -5.62 -6.34
C MET A 73 1.17 -7.14 -6.15
N LEU A 74 0.80 -7.66 -4.98
CA LEU A 74 0.94 -9.08 -4.63
C LEU A 74 -0.37 -9.87 -4.74
N ALA A 75 -1.49 -9.23 -4.42
CA ALA A 75 -2.80 -9.87 -4.27
C ALA A 75 -3.30 -10.65 -5.50
N PRO A 76 -3.07 -10.19 -6.75
CA PRO A 76 -3.49 -10.95 -7.93
C PRO A 76 -2.81 -12.31 -8.07
N PHE A 77 -1.62 -12.49 -7.49
CA PHE A 77 -0.77 -13.68 -7.67
C PHE A 77 -0.83 -14.67 -6.50
N MET A 78 -1.78 -14.48 -5.58
CA MET A 78 -1.96 -15.37 -4.43
C MET A 78 -2.67 -16.67 -4.82
N LYS A 79 -2.59 -17.71 -3.98
CA LYS A 79 -3.28 -19.00 -4.22
C LYS A 79 -4.79 -18.92 -4.03
N ALA A 80 -5.25 -18.08 -3.10
CA ALA A 80 -6.66 -17.82 -2.80
C ALA A 80 -6.95 -16.30 -2.83
N PRO A 81 -8.20 -15.89 -3.07
CA PRO A 81 -8.57 -14.48 -3.04
C PRO A 81 -8.19 -13.82 -1.71
N LEU A 82 -7.77 -12.56 -1.77
CA LEU A 82 -7.39 -11.80 -0.59
C LEU A 82 -8.58 -10.99 -0.08
N ARG A 83 -8.80 -11.06 1.24
CA ARG A 83 -9.65 -10.14 2.00
C ARG A 83 -8.81 -9.56 3.15
N ALA A 84 -8.31 -8.35 2.98
CA ALA A 84 -7.48 -7.68 3.97
C ALA A 84 -8.27 -6.55 4.66
N VAL A 85 -8.32 -6.58 5.99
CA VAL A 85 -8.80 -5.48 6.83
C VAL A 85 -7.60 -4.77 7.42
N LEU A 86 -7.37 -3.52 7.03
CA LEU A 86 -6.27 -2.69 7.48
C LEU A 86 -6.81 -1.61 8.42
N LYS A 87 -6.27 -1.54 9.64
CA LYS A 87 -6.70 -0.57 10.66
C LYS A 87 -5.56 0.40 10.97
N GLY A 88 -5.81 1.71 11.02
CA GLY A 88 -4.77 2.71 11.24
C GLY A 88 -5.08 4.10 10.68
N VAL A 89 -4.04 4.87 10.36
CA VAL A 89 -4.16 6.20 9.76
C VAL A 89 -4.52 6.07 8.28
N THR A 90 -5.63 6.68 7.85
CA THR A 90 -6.11 6.59 6.46
C THR A 90 -5.49 7.59 5.51
N ASN A 91 -4.95 8.69 6.03
CA ASN A 91 -4.33 9.74 5.24
C ASN A 91 -3.23 10.45 6.04
N ASP A 92 -2.10 10.70 5.41
CA ASP A 92 -1.04 11.56 5.90
C ASP A 92 -0.40 12.32 4.71
N PRO A 93 0.55 13.26 4.95
CA PRO A 93 1.20 13.99 3.87
C PRO A 93 2.31 13.22 3.14
N THR A 94 2.71 12.03 3.62
CA THR A 94 3.94 11.35 3.18
C THR A 94 3.65 10.13 2.30
N ASP A 95 2.67 9.33 2.69
CA ASP A 95 2.28 8.10 2.04
C ASP A 95 1.10 8.32 1.08
N PRO A 96 0.91 7.44 0.08
CA PRO A 96 -0.24 7.55 -0.82
C PRO A 96 -1.55 7.42 -0.04
N SER A 97 -2.52 8.29 -0.32
CA SER A 97 -3.83 8.21 0.31
C SER A 97 -4.60 6.98 -0.18
N VAL A 98 -5.48 6.46 0.68
CA VAL A 98 -6.35 5.34 0.30
C VAL A 98 -7.27 5.71 -0.88
N ASP A 99 -7.69 6.98 -0.95
CA ASP A 99 -8.49 7.48 -2.08
C ASP A 99 -7.69 7.53 -3.38
N LEU A 100 -6.44 7.96 -3.33
CA LEU A 100 -5.56 7.96 -4.49
C LEU A 100 -5.40 6.55 -5.05
N LEU A 101 -5.13 5.57 -4.18
CA LEU A 101 -5.00 4.16 -4.58
C LEU A 101 -6.33 3.61 -5.10
N LYS A 102 -7.45 3.94 -4.47
CA LYS A 102 -8.79 3.54 -4.95
C LYS A 102 -9.09 4.09 -6.35
N LEU A 103 -8.77 5.36 -6.59
CA LEU A 103 -9.08 6.06 -7.84
C LEU A 103 -8.14 5.66 -8.98
N THR A 104 -6.88 5.32 -8.68
CA THR A 104 -5.87 5.04 -9.71
C THR A 104 -5.59 3.54 -9.88
N ALA A 105 -5.36 2.82 -8.79
CA ALA A 105 -4.94 1.42 -8.84
C ALA A 105 -6.09 0.50 -9.27
N ILE A 106 -7.33 0.71 -8.79
CA ILE A 106 -8.45 -0.17 -9.15
C ILE A 106 -8.75 -0.12 -10.66
N PRO A 107 -8.90 1.06 -11.32
CA PRO A 107 -9.09 1.10 -12.77
C PRO A 107 -7.91 0.49 -13.54
N LEU A 108 -6.69 0.72 -13.08
CA LEU A 108 -5.49 0.18 -13.70
C LEU A 108 -5.45 -1.36 -13.62
N MET A 109 -5.74 -1.93 -12.45
CA MET A 109 -5.83 -3.39 -12.25
C MET A 109 -6.91 -4.01 -13.14
N LYS A 110 -8.05 -3.35 -13.31
CA LYS A 110 -9.09 -3.79 -14.25
C LYS A 110 -8.57 -3.83 -15.70
N GLN A 111 -7.78 -2.84 -16.13
CA GLN A 111 -7.16 -2.85 -17.46
C GLN A 111 -6.19 -4.03 -17.65
N PHE A 112 -5.48 -4.42 -16.59
CA PHE A 112 -4.64 -5.64 -16.59
C PHE A 112 -5.44 -6.95 -16.61
N GLY A 113 -6.78 -6.90 -16.71
CA GLY A 113 -7.64 -8.09 -16.70
C GLY A 113 -7.88 -8.66 -15.30
N ILE A 114 -7.62 -7.86 -14.26
CA ILE A 114 -8.06 -8.15 -12.88
C ILE A 114 -9.47 -7.55 -12.73
N ASP A 115 -10.39 -8.05 -13.54
CA ASP A 115 -11.81 -7.80 -13.41
C ASP A 115 -12.41 -8.80 -12.40
N GLY A 116 -13.60 -8.54 -11.88
CA GLY A 116 -14.26 -9.40 -10.88
C GLY A 116 -14.95 -8.57 -9.80
N ASP A 117 -16.14 -9.02 -9.40
CA ASP A 117 -17.00 -8.31 -8.45
C ASP A 117 -16.34 -8.12 -7.08
N SER A 118 -15.33 -8.92 -6.77
CA SER A 118 -14.60 -8.86 -5.52
C SER A 118 -13.40 -7.92 -5.52
N LEU A 119 -13.02 -7.23 -6.62
CA LEU A 119 -11.92 -6.26 -6.58
C LEU A 119 -12.42 -4.90 -6.05
N GLU A 120 -12.14 -4.60 -4.79
CA GLU A 120 -12.61 -3.37 -4.15
C GLU A 120 -11.62 -2.83 -3.10
N ILE A 121 -11.51 -1.50 -3.03
CA ILE A 121 -11.01 -0.80 -1.84
C ILE A 121 -12.20 -0.04 -1.23
N LYS A 122 -12.61 -0.45 -0.02
CA LYS A 122 -13.70 0.15 0.74
C LYS A 122 -13.15 0.79 2.02
N VAL A 123 -13.28 2.10 2.13
CA VAL A 123 -13.03 2.80 3.39
C VAL A 123 -14.24 2.58 4.29
N VAL A 124 -14.07 1.79 5.35
CA VAL A 124 -15.13 1.50 6.34
C VAL A 124 -15.20 2.64 7.36
N LYS A 125 -14.03 3.10 7.83
CA LYS A 125 -13.90 4.19 8.79
C LYS A 125 -12.70 5.05 8.46
N ARG A 126 -12.81 6.37 8.58
CA ARG A 126 -11.68 7.30 8.46
C ARG A 126 -10.96 7.41 9.79
N GLY A 127 -9.63 7.52 9.72
CA GLY A 127 -8.77 7.75 10.89
C GLY A 127 -7.63 8.68 10.53
N MET A 128 -7.41 9.70 11.35
CA MET A 128 -6.38 10.73 11.15
C MET A 128 -5.26 10.56 12.17
N ALA A 129 -4.03 10.88 11.77
CA ALA A 129 -2.95 11.01 12.73
C ALA A 129 -3.28 12.10 13.78
N PRO A 130 -2.82 11.98 15.04
CA PRO A 130 -1.97 10.91 15.55
C PRO A 130 -2.73 9.66 16.05
N ALA A 131 -4.05 9.75 16.26
CA ALA A 131 -4.84 8.68 16.87
C ALA A 131 -5.12 7.49 15.92
N GLY A 132 -5.13 7.72 14.61
CA GLY A 132 -5.49 6.70 13.63
C GLY A 132 -6.96 6.28 13.78
N GLY A 133 -7.20 4.98 13.95
CA GLY A 133 -8.53 4.42 14.18
C GLY A 133 -9.42 4.31 12.94
N GLY A 134 -8.85 4.47 11.75
CA GLY A 134 -9.51 4.22 10.48
C GLY A 134 -9.45 2.74 10.12
N GLU A 135 -10.31 2.32 9.21
CA GLU A 135 -10.45 0.95 8.77
C GLU A 135 -10.71 0.92 7.25
N VAL A 136 -9.93 0.11 6.55
CA VAL A 136 -10.03 -0.08 5.11
C VAL A 136 -10.10 -1.57 4.83
N LEU A 137 -11.11 -1.96 4.07
CA LEU A 137 -11.25 -3.28 3.50
C LEU A 137 -10.71 -3.28 2.07
N PHE A 138 -9.75 -4.16 1.81
CA PHE A 138 -9.28 -4.47 0.46
C PHE A 138 -9.63 -5.92 0.11
N THR A 139 -10.29 -6.11 -1.03
CA THR A 139 -10.59 -7.42 -1.58
C THR A 139 -10.03 -7.53 -2.99
N CYS A 140 -9.44 -8.68 -3.32
CA CYS A 140 -8.85 -8.93 -4.63
C CYS A 140 -9.01 -10.39 -5.05
N PRO A 141 -9.54 -10.67 -6.25
CA PRO A 141 -9.54 -12.02 -6.80
C PRO A 141 -8.13 -12.45 -7.22
N VAL A 142 -7.94 -13.76 -7.37
CA VAL A 142 -6.72 -14.33 -7.95
C VAL A 142 -6.80 -14.28 -9.47
N ARG A 143 -5.70 -13.92 -10.13
CA ARG A 143 -5.57 -13.96 -11.58
C ARG A 143 -4.31 -14.73 -11.99
N ARG A 144 -4.53 -15.78 -12.80
CA ARG A 144 -3.45 -16.64 -13.32
C ARG A 144 -2.70 -16.01 -14.49
N SER A 145 -3.33 -15.08 -15.19
CA SER A 145 -2.76 -14.38 -16.33
C SER A 145 -3.25 -12.93 -16.32
N MET A 146 -2.36 -12.01 -16.69
CA MET A 146 -2.68 -10.59 -16.84
C MET A 146 -2.56 -10.18 -18.30
N LYS A 147 -3.43 -9.26 -18.71
CA LYS A 147 -3.37 -8.66 -20.05
C LYS A 147 -2.32 -7.55 -20.04
N PRO A 148 -1.30 -7.59 -20.90
CA PRO A 148 -0.39 -6.48 -21.03
C PRO A 148 -1.17 -5.25 -21.52
N ILE A 149 -0.87 -4.09 -20.95
CA ILE A 149 -1.43 -2.81 -21.37
C ILE A 149 -0.31 -1.97 -21.97
N GLN A 150 -0.61 -1.24 -23.05
CA GLN A 150 0.33 -0.32 -23.66
C GLN A 150 -0.30 1.07 -23.66
N LEU A 151 0.21 1.94 -22.79
CA LEU A 151 -0.22 3.32 -22.64
C LEU A 151 0.86 4.22 -23.24
N THR A 152 0.85 4.35 -24.56
CA THR A 152 1.86 5.15 -25.31
C THR A 152 1.54 6.64 -25.33
N GLU A 153 0.28 6.99 -25.12
CA GLU A 153 -0.20 8.37 -25.18
C GLU A 153 -0.94 8.75 -23.89
N PRO A 154 -0.78 9.98 -23.37
CA PRO A 154 -1.48 10.46 -22.18
C PRO A 154 -2.99 10.64 -22.40
N GLY A 155 -3.45 10.68 -23.65
CA GLY A 155 -4.84 10.92 -24.01
C GLY A 155 -5.32 12.34 -23.67
N LYS A 156 -6.64 12.54 -23.69
CA LYS A 156 -7.30 13.83 -23.40
C LYS A 156 -7.97 13.79 -22.02
N ILE A 157 -7.92 14.90 -21.28
CA ILE A 157 -8.65 15.06 -20.02
C ILE A 157 -10.15 15.10 -20.31
N LYS A 158 -10.88 14.06 -19.88
CA LYS A 158 -12.34 13.99 -20.05
C LYS A 158 -13.12 14.67 -18.93
N ARG A 159 -12.59 14.65 -17.70
CA ARG A 159 -13.24 15.23 -16.51
C ARG A 159 -12.24 15.38 -15.36
N ILE A 160 -12.44 16.42 -14.56
CA ILE A 160 -11.75 16.64 -13.28
C ILE A 160 -12.72 16.31 -12.15
N ARG A 161 -12.25 15.56 -11.15
CA ARG A 161 -13.01 15.21 -9.94
C ARG A 161 -12.14 15.45 -8.72
N GLY A 162 -12.74 15.89 -7.62
CA GLY A 162 -12.12 15.99 -6.32
C GLY A 162 -12.96 15.28 -5.27
N THR A 163 -12.30 14.74 -4.25
CA THR A 163 -12.97 14.29 -3.02
C THR A 163 -12.36 15.08 -1.88
N ALA A 164 -13.19 15.84 -1.17
CA ALA A 164 -12.81 16.48 0.07
C ALA A 164 -13.54 15.77 1.20
N TYR A 165 -12.86 15.55 2.32
CA TYR A 165 -13.49 15.04 3.52
C TYR A 165 -13.08 15.95 4.69
N PRO A 166 -14.03 16.35 5.54
CA PRO A 166 -13.70 17.05 6.77
C PRO A 166 -13.16 16.05 7.80
N SER A 167 -12.19 16.48 8.60
CA SER A 167 -11.79 15.81 9.83
C SER A 167 -11.96 16.78 10.99
N ALA A 168 -12.63 16.35 12.07
CA ALA A 168 -12.66 17.11 13.30
C ALA A 168 -11.27 17.09 13.92
N ASP A 169 -10.53 18.18 13.76
CA ASP A 169 -9.29 18.40 14.48
C ASP A 169 -9.67 19.09 15.80
N ASN A 170 -9.61 18.37 16.92
CA ASN A 170 -9.88 18.93 18.26
C ASN A 170 -8.75 19.88 18.74
N LYS A 171 -8.06 20.54 17.81
CA LYS A 171 -6.95 21.47 18.07
C LYS A 171 -7.09 22.78 17.29
N THR A 172 -8.28 23.37 17.31
CA THR A 172 -8.40 24.83 17.08
C THR A 172 -8.45 25.52 18.44
N SER A 173 -7.32 25.51 19.16
CA SER A 173 -7.07 26.56 20.17
C SER A 173 -6.93 27.86 19.40
N TYR A 174 -7.93 28.72 19.53
CA TYR A 174 -7.91 30.12 19.15
C TYR A 174 -6.58 30.76 19.58
N GLN A 175 -5.78 31.22 18.62
CA GLN A 175 -4.92 32.37 18.86
C GLN A 175 -5.60 33.54 18.17
N GLU A 176 -6.35 34.30 18.96
CA GLU A 176 -6.74 35.67 18.63
C GLU A 176 -5.45 36.50 18.49
N PHE A 177 -5.34 37.25 17.40
CA PHE A 177 -4.49 38.43 17.32
C PHE A 177 -5.35 39.66 17.61
#